data_AF-A0A2E4P904-F1
#
_entry.id   AF-A0A2E4P904-F1
#
_cell.length_a   1.000
_cell.length_b   1.000
_cell.length_c   1.000
_cell.angle_alpha   90.00
_cell.angle_beta   90.00
_cell.angle_gamma   90.00
#
_symmetry.space_group_name_H-M   'P 1'
#
loop_
_entity.id
_entity.type
_entity.pdbx_description
1 polymer ?
#
loop_
_entity_poly.entity_id
_entity_poly.type
_entity_poly.pdbx_seq_one_letter_code
_entity_poly.pdbx_strand_id
1 'polypeptide(L)'
;MKKYFLTFVMVAVAGIFSAAAQGVIGKWKTIDDETGEAKSIVEIYEQNGKIYGKVVEILNPAKKNAKCTKCEGSDKDKPILGLVIIRGLEKDGDEYTDGDILDPNKGKLYSCTIKLEGKDKLNVRGYLGFSLLGRSQTWTRV
;
A
#
# COMPACT_ATOMS: atom_id res chain seq x y z
N MET A 1 17.32 32.75 -61.24
CA MET A 1 18.54 32.46 -60.47
C MET A 1 18.14 32.21 -59.02
N LYS A 2 18.59 31.06 -58.48
CA LYS A 2 18.25 30.47 -57.18
C LYS A 2 18.49 31.45 -56.02
N LYS A 3 17.53 31.57 -55.10
CA LYS A 3 17.79 31.95 -53.71
C LYS A 3 16.93 31.08 -52.79
N TYR A 4 17.51 29.97 -52.34
CA TYR A 4 16.95 29.11 -51.32
C TYR A 4 16.98 29.86 -49.99
N PHE A 5 15.82 30.23 -49.47
CA PHE A 5 15.70 30.77 -48.12
C PHE A 5 15.52 29.57 -47.18
N LEU A 6 16.63 29.10 -46.61
CA LEU A 6 16.67 28.03 -45.61
C LEU A 6 16.17 28.59 -44.27
N THR A 7 14.86 28.47 -44.01
CA THR A 7 14.30 28.73 -42.69
C THR A 7 14.51 27.50 -41.81
N PHE A 8 15.48 27.57 -40.89
CA PHE A 8 15.72 26.55 -39.88
C PHE A 8 14.66 26.67 -38.78
N VAL A 9 13.59 25.87 -38.87
CA VAL A 9 12.59 25.76 -37.80
C VAL A 9 13.17 24.85 -36.71
N MET A 10 13.67 25.47 -35.64
CA MET A 10 14.07 24.76 -34.42
C MET A 10 12.80 24.31 -33.68
N VAL A 11 12.35 23.09 -33.95
CA VAL A 11 11.26 22.46 -33.18
C VAL A 11 11.83 22.12 -31.80
N ALA A 12 11.54 22.96 -30.82
CA ALA A 12 11.77 22.65 -29.41
C ALA A 12 10.80 21.53 -29.01
N VAL A 13 11.31 20.29 -28.95
CA VAL A 13 10.59 19.18 -28.32
C VAL A 13 10.64 19.42 -26.81
N ALA A 14 9.65 20.13 -26.29
CA ALA A 14 9.38 20.19 -24.86
C ALA A 14 8.90 18.80 -24.43
N GLY A 15 9.84 17.95 -23.98
CA GLY A 15 9.53 16.68 -23.36
C GLY A 15 8.69 16.95 -22.11
N ILE A 16 7.41 16.61 -22.17
CA ILE A 16 6.53 16.56 -21.00
C ILE A 16 7.04 15.40 -20.16
N PHE A 17 7.95 15.67 -19.22
CA PHE A 17 8.23 14.77 -18.13
C PHE A 17 7.00 14.74 -17.22
N SER A 18 6.05 13.85 -17.51
CA SER A 18 5.07 13.45 -16.51
C SER A 18 5.85 12.80 -15.37
N ALA A 19 6.14 13.58 -14.33
CA ALA A 19 6.44 13.04 -13.02
C ALA A 19 5.19 12.28 -12.58
N ALA A 20 5.14 10.98 -12.88
CA ALA A 20 4.16 10.10 -12.27
C ALA A 20 4.33 10.28 -10.77
N ALA A 21 3.36 10.89 -10.12
CA ALA A 21 3.34 10.96 -8.67
C ALA A 21 3.34 9.50 -8.18
N GLN A 22 4.47 9.03 -7.66
CA GLN A 22 4.56 7.71 -7.05
C GLN A 22 3.51 7.67 -5.94
N GLY A 23 2.48 6.84 -6.11
CA GLY A 23 1.37 6.71 -5.15
C GLY A 23 1.57 5.53 -4.21
N VAL A 24 0.59 5.33 -3.32
CA VAL A 24 0.54 4.18 -2.41
C VAL A 24 0.13 2.88 -3.10
N ILE A 25 -0.46 2.96 -4.30
CA ILE A 25 -0.87 1.81 -5.11
C ILE A 25 0.37 1.00 -5.52
N GLY A 26 0.25 -0.33 -5.49
CA GLY A 26 1.31 -1.26 -5.87
C GLY A 26 1.50 -2.39 -4.86
N LYS A 27 2.59 -3.15 -5.03
CA LYS A 27 2.92 -4.29 -4.16
C LYS A 27 3.94 -3.89 -3.11
N TRP A 28 3.66 -4.31 -1.89
CA TRP A 28 4.40 -3.92 -0.70
C TRP A 28 4.75 -5.16 0.12
N LYS A 29 6.03 -5.31 0.43
CA LYS A 29 6.55 -6.32 1.34
C LYS A 29 6.41 -5.83 2.77
N THR A 30 5.65 -6.59 3.57
CA THR A 30 5.42 -6.33 4.98
C THR A 30 6.59 -6.85 5.82
N ILE A 31 7.05 -6.06 6.78
CA ILE A 31 8.15 -6.42 7.69
C ILE A 31 7.59 -6.52 9.11
N ASP A 32 7.97 -7.57 9.84
CA ASP A 32 7.74 -7.66 11.28
C ASP A 32 8.59 -6.62 12.01
N ASP A 33 7.97 -5.73 12.79
CA ASP A 33 8.64 -4.68 13.54
C ASP A 33 9.42 -5.19 14.76
N GLU A 34 9.09 -6.38 15.28
CA GLU A 34 9.77 -7.01 16.41
C GLU A 34 10.94 -7.90 15.94
N THR A 35 10.77 -8.63 14.83
CA THR A 35 11.77 -9.61 14.34
C THR A 35 12.56 -9.16 13.11
N GLY A 36 12.08 -8.16 12.37
CA GLY A 36 12.67 -7.73 11.09
C GLY A 36 12.41 -8.66 9.91
N GLU A 37 11.64 -9.73 10.11
CA GLU A 37 11.37 -10.73 9.07
C GLU A 37 10.31 -10.27 8.07
N ALA A 38 10.53 -10.58 6.79
CA ALA A 38 9.53 -10.36 5.75
C ALA A 38 8.40 -11.39 5.86
N LYS A 39 7.16 -10.93 5.99
CA LYS A 39 5.99 -11.78 6.23
C LYS A 39 5.20 -12.12 4.97
N SER A 40 4.85 -11.11 4.20
CA SER A 40 3.90 -11.21 3.08
C SER A 40 4.11 -10.09 2.06
N ILE A 41 3.54 -10.27 0.87
CA ILE A 41 3.32 -9.19 -0.10
C ILE A 41 1.84 -8.79 -0.05
N VAL A 42 1.59 -7.51 0.11
CA VAL A 42 0.27 -6.88 0.08
C VAL A 42 0.17 -6.01 -1.16
N GLU A 43 -0.85 -6.23 -1.97
CA GLU A 43 -1.22 -5.38 -3.08
C GLU A 43 -2.18 -4.30 -2.58
N ILE A 44 -1.74 -3.05 -2.67
CA ILE A 44 -2.55 -1.87 -2.41
C ILE A 44 -3.17 -1.41 -3.72
N TYR A 45 -4.48 -1.22 -3.72
CA TYR A 45 -5.27 -0.83 -4.89
C TYR A 45 -6.37 0.15 -4.51
N GLU A 46 -6.85 0.89 -5.51
CA GLU A 46 -8.01 1.77 -5.37
C GLU A 46 -9.28 1.08 -5.88
N GLN A 47 -10.36 1.23 -5.14
CA GLN A 47 -11.70 0.81 -5.54
C GLN A 47 -12.70 1.86 -5.08
N ASN A 48 -13.48 2.41 -6.01
CA ASN A 48 -14.49 3.44 -5.73
C ASN A 48 -13.93 4.66 -4.96
N GLY A 49 -12.74 5.14 -5.33
CA GLY A 49 -12.09 6.30 -4.69
C GLY A 49 -11.48 6.02 -3.32
N LYS A 50 -11.51 4.77 -2.84
CA LYS A 50 -10.94 4.36 -1.55
C LYS A 50 -9.80 3.36 -1.74
N ILE A 51 -8.85 3.36 -0.81
CA ILE A 51 -7.69 2.48 -0.84
C ILE A 51 -7.94 1.21 -0.02
N TYR A 52 -7.54 0.08 -0.59
CA TYR A 52 -7.62 -1.25 -0.01
C TYR A 52 -6.29 -1.96 -0.14
N GLY A 53 -6.06 -2.98 0.69
CA GLY A 53 -4.85 -3.79 0.67
C GLY A 53 -5.17 -5.27 0.80
N LYS A 54 -4.74 -6.08 -0.17
CA LYS A 54 -4.97 -7.53 -0.22
C LYS A 54 -3.67 -8.29 -0.06
N VAL A 55 -3.65 -9.32 0.78
CA VAL A 55 -2.50 -10.24 0.87
C VAL A 55 -2.45 -11.08 -0.40
N VAL A 56 -1.41 -10.91 -1.22
CA VAL A 56 -1.24 -11.63 -2.49
C VAL A 56 -0.16 -12.70 -2.43
N GLU A 57 0.71 -12.66 -1.42
CA GLU A 57 1.73 -13.67 -1.20
C GLU A 57 2.07 -13.80 0.30
N ILE A 58 2.31 -15.04 0.76
CA ILE A 58 2.85 -15.32 2.09
C ILE A 58 4.26 -15.85 1.90
N LEU A 59 5.25 -15.13 2.46
CA LEU A 59 6.67 -15.41 2.26
C LEU A 59 7.16 -16.55 3.14
N ASN A 60 6.56 -16.74 4.32
CA ASN A 60 6.88 -17.86 5.20
C ASN A 60 6.17 -19.15 4.69
N PRO A 61 6.92 -20.18 4.23
CA PRO A 61 6.33 -21.41 3.69
C PRO A 61 5.42 -22.14 4.68
N ALA A 62 5.77 -22.13 5.97
CA ALA A 62 5.00 -22.79 7.02
C ALA A 62 3.63 -22.12 7.27
N LYS A 63 3.45 -20.87 6.81
CA LYS A 63 2.21 -20.11 6.97
C LYS A 63 1.40 -19.97 5.68
N LYS A 64 1.79 -20.59 4.56
CA LYS A 64 1.10 -20.43 3.26
C LYS A 64 -0.40 -20.76 3.31
N ASN A 65 -0.79 -21.73 4.13
CA ASN A 65 -2.18 -22.15 4.29
C ASN A 65 -2.82 -21.65 5.59
N ALA A 66 -2.19 -20.67 6.26
CA ALA A 66 -2.72 -20.11 7.50
C ALA A 66 -4.08 -19.47 7.26
N LYS A 67 -5.00 -19.70 8.20
CA LYS A 67 -6.34 -19.12 8.23
C LYS A 67 -6.44 -18.11 9.35
N CYS A 68 -7.30 -17.11 9.22
CA CYS A 68 -7.59 -16.19 10.31
C CYS A 68 -8.57 -16.82 11.32
N THR A 69 -8.09 -17.74 12.14
CA THR A 69 -8.92 -18.47 13.11
C THR A 69 -9.43 -17.59 14.26
N LYS A 70 -8.73 -16.49 14.55
CA LYS A 70 -9.13 -15.50 15.56
C LYS A 70 -10.02 -14.39 15.01
N CYS A 71 -10.16 -14.28 13.69
CA CYS A 71 -11.06 -13.29 13.09
C CYS A 71 -12.51 -13.62 13.43
N GLU A 72 -13.34 -12.59 13.37
CA GLU A 72 -14.79 -12.70 13.55
C GLU A 72 -15.54 -12.40 12.25
N GLY A 73 -16.86 -12.65 12.26
CA GLY A 73 -17.75 -12.34 11.15
C GLY A 73 -17.31 -13.00 9.85
N SER A 74 -17.32 -12.22 8.77
CA SER A 74 -17.03 -12.75 7.43
C SER A 74 -15.57 -13.17 7.24
N ASP A 75 -14.65 -12.74 8.10
CA ASP A 75 -13.22 -13.05 7.96
C ASP A 75 -12.78 -14.29 8.73
N LYS A 76 -13.66 -14.83 9.59
CA LYS A 76 -13.40 -16.02 10.37
C LYS A 76 -13.09 -17.23 9.48
N ASP A 77 -12.00 -17.92 9.81
CA ASP A 77 -11.53 -19.15 9.13
C ASP A 77 -11.23 -19.01 7.63
N LYS A 78 -11.22 -17.78 7.09
CA LYS A 78 -10.74 -17.53 5.73
C LYS A 78 -9.22 -17.69 5.65
N PRO A 79 -8.69 -18.18 4.50
CA PRO A 79 -7.26 -18.12 4.22
C PRO A 79 -6.73 -16.70 4.36
N ILE A 80 -5.57 -16.53 4.98
CA ILE A 80 -4.90 -15.22 5.07
C ILE A 80 -4.46 -14.79 3.67
N LEU A 81 -4.00 -15.73 2.84
CA LEU A 81 -3.76 -15.48 1.43
C LEU A 81 -5.07 -15.09 0.74
N GLY A 82 -5.08 -13.94 0.09
CA GLY A 82 -6.25 -13.38 -0.57
C GLY A 82 -7.15 -12.53 0.34
N LEU A 83 -6.86 -12.42 1.64
CA LEU A 83 -7.63 -11.60 2.55
C LEU A 83 -7.38 -10.11 2.30
N VAL A 84 -8.44 -9.31 2.29
CA VAL A 84 -8.34 -7.84 2.25
C VAL A 84 -8.16 -7.34 3.68
N ILE A 85 -6.94 -6.90 3.99
CA ILE A 85 -6.56 -6.48 5.34
C ILE A 85 -6.62 -4.98 5.53
N ILE A 86 -6.37 -4.15 4.51
CA ILE A 86 -6.59 -2.69 4.57
C ILE A 86 -7.90 -2.37 3.86
N ARG A 87 -8.76 -1.56 4.48
CA ARG A 87 -10.13 -1.32 4.02
C ARG A 87 -10.50 0.15 4.08
N GLY A 88 -10.80 0.70 2.92
CA GLY A 88 -11.58 1.92 2.81
C GLY A 88 -10.85 3.20 3.18
N LEU A 89 -9.52 3.26 3.06
CA LEU A 89 -8.79 4.49 3.39
C LEU A 89 -9.11 5.59 2.37
N GLU A 90 -9.25 6.81 2.88
CA GLU A 90 -9.50 8.01 2.10
C GLU A 90 -8.27 8.92 2.12
N LYS A 91 -8.02 9.65 1.04
CA LYS A 91 -6.87 10.54 0.94
C LYS A 91 -7.10 11.79 1.79
N ASP A 92 -6.18 12.07 2.71
CA ASP A 92 -6.14 13.30 3.50
C ASP A 92 -4.74 13.91 3.41
N GLY A 93 -4.62 15.04 2.72
CA GLY A 93 -3.34 15.70 2.47
C GLY A 93 -2.32 14.77 1.78
N ASP A 94 -1.28 14.40 2.54
CA ASP A 94 -0.17 13.55 2.10
C ASP A 94 -0.24 12.09 2.61
N GLU A 95 -1.34 11.73 3.29
CA GLU A 95 -1.60 10.40 3.82
C GLU A 95 -2.97 9.86 3.38
N TYR A 96 -3.27 8.61 3.75
CA TYR A 96 -4.59 8.01 3.59
C TYR A 96 -5.03 7.45 4.94
N THR A 97 -6.26 7.79 5.37
CA THR A 97 -6.77 7.54 6.72
C THR A 97 -8.27 7.15 6.69
N ASP A 98 -8.97 7.18 7.83
CA ASP A 98 -10.42 6.94 7.97
C ASP A 98 -10.93 5.55 7.57
N GLY A 99 -10.04 4.58 7.48
CA GLY A 99 -10.41 3.17 7.36
C GLY A 99 -9.62 2.30 8.31
N ASP A 100 -9.61 0.99 8.05
CA ASP A 100 -9.13 0.01 9.01
C ASP A 100 -8.08 -0.93 8.43
N ILE A 101 -7.26 -1.48 9.32
CA ILE A 101 -6.37 -2.61 9.08
C ILE A 101 -6.70 -3.79 10.00
N LEU A 102 -6.84 -4.98 9.41
CA LEU A 102 -7.02 -6.25 10.09
C LEU A 102 -5.65 -6.89 10.38
N ASP A 103 -5.37 -7.18 11.67
CA ASP A 103 -4.29 -8.09 12.04
C ASP A 103 -4.83 -9.54 12.09
N PRO A 104 -4.53 -10.40 11.10
CA PRO A 104 -5.07 -11.76 11.07
C PRO A 104 -4.48 -12.67 12.16
N ASN A 105 -3.36 -12.30 12.80
CA ASN A 105 -2.79 -13.08 13.90
C ASN A 105 -3.50 -12.82 15.23
N LYS A 106 -4.12 -11.64 15.36
CA LYS A 106 -4.90 -11.22 16.54
C LYS A 106 -6.40 -11.27 16.31
N GLY A 107 -6.85 -11.30 15.05
CA GLY A 107 -8.25 -11.24 14.67
C GLY A 107 -8.89 -9.88 14.93
N LYS A 108 -8.09 -8.82 15.03
CA LYS A 108 -8.54 -7.49 15.45
C LYS A 108 -8.42 -6.47 14.32
N LEU A 109 -9.42 -5.61 14.23
CA LEU A 109 -9.41 -4.42 13.40
C LEU A 109 -8.86 -3.23 14.19
N TYR A 110 -8.11 -2.38 13.50
CA TYR A 110 -7.51 -1.17 14.00
C TYR A 110 -7.78 -0.06 13.00
N SER A 111 -8.03 1.16 13.47
CA SER A 111 -8.01 2.33 12.59
C SER A 111 -6.62 2.45 11.96
N CYS A 112 -6.58 2.81 10.68
CA CYS A 112 -5.38 2.73 9.88
C CYS A 112 -5.08 4.05 9.17
N THR A 113 -3.81 4.42 9.20
CA THR A 113 -3.24 5.48 8.38
C THR A 113 -2.06 4.92 7.60
N ILE A 114 -1.98 5.21 6.30
CA ILE A 114 -0.80 4.92 5.49
C ILE A 114 -0.23 6.20 4.88
N LYS A 115 1.10 6.29 4.87
CA LYS A 115 1.81 7.44 4.33
C LYS A 115 3.01 6.98 3.54
N LEU A 116 3.18 7.54 2.34
CA LEU A 116 4.32 7.23 1.50
C LEU A 116 5.53 8.04 1.96
N GLU A 117 6.62 7.35 2.29
CA GLU A 117 7.91 7.95 2.65
C GLU A 117 8.90 7.77 1.49
N GLY A 118 9.07 8.81 0.67
CA GLY A 118 9.86 8.72 -0.55
C GLY A 118 9.15 7.90 -1.63
N LYS A 119 9.87 6.99 -2.30
CA LYS A 119 9.31 6.19 -3.41
C LYS A 119 8.96 4.76 -3.00
N ASP A 120 9.76 4.18 -2.10
CA ASP A 120 9.81 2.73 -1.87
C ASP A 120 9.55 2.33 -0.42
N LYS A 121 9.17 3.27 0.44
CA LYS A 121 8.77 2.99 1.83
C LYS A 121 7.35 3.48 2.08
N LEU A 122 6.55 2.63 2.72
CA LEU A 122 5.21 2.96 3.15
C LEU A 122 5.14 2.81 4.67
N ASN A 123 4.83 3.90 5.35
CA ASN A 123 4.51 3.86 6.77
C ASN A 123 3.06 3.39 6.91
N VAL A 124 2.83 2.34 7.68
CA VAL A 124 1.50 1.78 7.95
C VAL A 124 1.29 1.79 9.44
N ARG A 125 0.36 2.61 9.92
CA ARG A 125 0.04 2.74 11.34
C ARG A 125 -1.34 2.16 11.62
N GLY A 126 -1.43 1.31 12.63
CA GLY A 126 -2.69 0.79 13.18
C GLY A 126 -2.86 1.23 14.64
N TYR A 127 -4.04 1.71 15.03
CA TYR A 127 -4.32 2.21 16.37
C TYR A 127 -5.75 1.94 16.84
N LEU A 128 -6.00 2.05 18.15
CA LEU A 128 -7.33 1.91 18.76
C LEU A 128 -7.83 3.26 19.29
N GLY A 129 -8.86 3.83 18.65
CA GLY A 129 -9.48 5.08 19.06
C GLY A 129 -8.59 6.29 18.82
N PHE A 130 -7.58 6.51 19.66
CA PHE A 130 -6.61 7.61 19.52
C PHE A 130 -5.33 7.13 18.84
N SER A 131 -4.83 7.88 17.86
CA SER A 131 -3.64 7.53 17.06
C SER A 131 -2.36 7.35 17.88
N LEU A 132 -2.29 7.92 19.09
CA LEU A 132 -1.18 7.74 20.03
C LEU A 132 -1.07 6.31 20.59
N LEU A 133 -2.18 5.58 20.65
CA LEU A 133 -2.24 4.20 21.16
C LEU A 133 -2.27 3.21 19.98
N GLY A 134 -1.12 3.05 19.33
CA GLY A 134 -0.98 2.21 18.15
C GLY A 134 0.44 1.72 17.90
N ARG A 135 0.60 1.01 16.78
CA ARG A 135 1.90 0.54 16.27
C ARG A 135 2.05 0.97 14.82
N SER A 136 3.29 1.23 14.42
CA SER A 136 3.66 1.55 13.04
C SER A 136 4.57 0.46 12.49
N GLN A 137 4.39 0.11 11.23
CA GLN A 137 5.27 -0.75 10.46
C GLN A 137 5.74 -0.03 9.20
N THR A 138 6.97 -0.28 8.79
CA THR A 138 7.47 0.16 7.48
C THR A 138 7.39 -1.00 6.51
N TRP A 139 6.62 -0.80 5.44
CA TRP A 139 6.58 -1.73 4.31
C TRP A 139 7.50 -1.22 3.20
N THR A 140 8.03 -2.15 2.40
CA THR A 140 8.95 -1.83 1.30
C THR A 140 8.33 -2.17 -0.04
N ARG A 141 8.49 -1.32 -1.04
CA ARG A 141 7.96 -1.59 -2.38
C ARG A 141 8.68 -2.79 -3.00
N VAL A 142 7.93 -3.60 -3.75
CA VAL A 142 8.45 -4.74 -4.54
C VAL A 142 8.72 -4.30 -5.96
#